data_AF-A0A949SRX2-F1
#
_entry.id   AF-A0A949SRX2-F1
#
_cell.length_a   1.000
_cell.length_b   1.000
_cell.length_c   1.000
_cell.angle_alpha   90.00
_cell.angle_beta   90.00
_cell.angle_gamma   90.00
#
_symmetry.space_group_name_H-M   'P 1'
#
loop_
_entity.id
_entity.type
_entity.pdbx_description
1 polymer ?
#
loop_
_entity_poly.entity_id
_entity_poly.type
_entity_poly.pdbx_seq_one_letter_code
_entity_poly.pdbx_strand_id
1 'polypeptide(L)'
;MRGFPPLQIFVLGLIFGLLAVPLAHLTGQAPRSAEERNGASTSSAHAGESQVVKGTSEHPEGEHKHVEVPALIRVRYAHRPLSVSLKAEGTELLPKLDLNTSPVEVSAEIEVSHDGNEFNLEAAWPPGTPDTALTVEIEPEGLDAQAETRWSTEAALHEILTFSW
;
A
#
# COMPACT_ATOMS: atom_id res chain seq x y z
N MET A 1 -31.22 -11.68 38.89
CA MET A 1 -29.96 -11.97 38.20
C MET A 1 -29.01 -10.80 38.42
N ARG A 2 -28.24 -10.79 39.50
CA ARG A 2 -27.23 -9.76 39.79
C ARG A 2 -25.89 -10.48 39.78
N GLY A 3 -25.14 -10.34 38.68
CA GLY A 3 -23.82 -10.93 38.51
C GLY A 3 -22.86 -10.33 39.54
N PHE A 4 -22.04 -11.18 40.15
CA PHE A 4 -21.04 -10.80 41.14
C PHE A 4 -19.94 -9.95 40.45
N PRO A 5 -19.90 -8.62 40.67
CA PRO A 5 -18.99 -7.72 39.96
C PRO A 5 -17.48 -7.95 40.20
N PRO A 6 -16.99 -8.45 41.36
CA PRO A 6 -15.53 -8.52 41.57
C PRO A 6 -14.86 -9.68 40.81
N LEU A 7 -15.59 -10.76 40.49
CA LEU A 7 -15.00 -11.91 39.81
C LEU A 7 -14.69 -11.60 38.33
N GLN A 8 -15.53 -10.77 37.69
CA GLN A 8 -15.33 -10.37 36.29
C GLN A 8 -14.07 -9.52 36.10
N ILE A 9 -13.80 -8.62 37.04
CA ILE A 9 -12.58 -7.79 37.03
C ILE A 9 -11.34 -8.67 37.21
N PHE A 10 -11.42 -9.67 38.09
CA PHE A 10 -10.32 -10.61 38.29
C PHE A 10 -10.04 -11.46 37.04
N VAL A 11 -11.08 -11.98 36.39
CA VAL A 11 -10.95 -12.75 35.14
C VAL A 11 -10.39 -11.87 34.01
N LEU A 12 -10.86 -10.62 33.89
CA LEU A 12 -10.37 -9.68 32.89
C LEU A 12 -8.90 -9.32 33.11
N GLY A 13 -8.49 -9.11 34.38
CA GLY A 13 -7.08 -8.90 34.73
C GLY A 13 -6.20 -10.11 34.41
N LEU A 14 -6.70 -11.33 34.62
CA LEU A 14 -5.97 -12.56 34.31
C LEU A 14 -5.79 -12.76 32.80
N ILE A 15 -6.83 -12.49 32.01
CA ILE A 15 -6.76 -12.54 30.54
C ILE A 15 -5.78 -11.48 30.02
N PHE A 16 -5.86 -10.25 30.54
CA PHE A 16 -4.95 -9.16 30.15
C PHE A 16 -3.49 -9.51 30.48
N GLY A 17 -3.23 -10.07 31.67
CA GLY A 17 -1.89 -10.52 32.07
C GLY A 17 -1.32 -11.62 31.15
N LEU A 18 -2.15 -12.60 30.76
CA LEU A 18 -1.73 -13.67 29.84
C LEU A 18 -1.39 -13.15 28.45
N LEU A 19 -2.13 -12.15 27.95
CA LEU A 19 -1.87 -11.55 26.63
C LEU A 19 -0.70 -10.56 26.64
N ALA A 20 -0.39 -9.93 27.78
CA ALA A 20 0.69 -8.95 27.89
C ALA A 20 2.09 -9.57 27.78
N VAL A 21 2.28 -10.81 28.24
CA VAL A 21 3.59 -11.50 28.23
C VAL A 21 4.16 -11.71 26.81
N PRO A 22 3.43 -12.27 25.82
CA PRO A 22 3.96 -12.40 24.45
C PRO A 22 4.16 -11.03 23.77
N LEU A 23 3.31 -10.04 24.05
CA LEU A 23 3.45 -8.69 23.50
C LEU A 23 4.74 -8.00 23.99
N ALA A 24 5.09 -8.16 25.26
CA ALA A 24 6.33 -7.63 25.83
C ALA A 24 7.58 -8.32 25.25
N HIS A 25 7.50 -9.61 24.93
CA HIS A 25 8.60 -10.32 24.26
C HIS A 25 8.80 -9.86 22.81
N LEU A 26 7.74 -9.50 22.09
CA LEU A 26 7.83 -9.00 20.72
C LEU A 26 8.30 -7.54 20.64
N THR A 27 8.07 -6.73 21.69
CA THR A 27 8.49 -5.32 21.74
C THR A 27 9.79 -5.08 22.49
N GLY A 28 10.23 -6.02 23.35
CA GLY A 28 11.45 -5.90 24.16
C GLY A 28 12.75 -6.26 23.43
N GLN A 29 12.70 -6.81 22.21
CA GLN A 29 13.87 -7.12 21.38
C GLN A 29 14.35 -5.95 20.50
N ALA A 30 14.04 -4.70 20.86
CA ALA A 30 14.80 -3.58 20.33
C ALA A 30 16.26 -3.69 20.85
N PRO A 31 17.29 -3.74 19.98
CA PRO A 31 18.67 -3.80 20.43
C PRO A 31 18.98 -2.53 21.22
N ARG A 32 19.14 -2.66 22.54
CA ARG A 32 19.87 -1.67 23.33
C ARG A 32 21.32 -1.77 22.90
N SER A 33 21.72 -0.91 21.96
CA SER A 33 23.13 -0.64 21.69
C SER A 33 23.81 -0.32 23.02
N ALA A 34 24.73 -1.20 23.39
CA ALA A 34 25.54 -1.08 24.57
C ALA A 34 26.38 0.20 24.47
N GLU A 35 26.13 1.10 25.40
CA GLU A 35 27.06 2.12 25.83
C GLU A 35 28.23 1.42 26.53
N GLU A 36 29.35 1.24 25.83
CA GLU A 36 30.62 0.82 26.42
C GLU A 36 31.62 1.99 26.38
N ARG A 37 31.80 2.54 27.58
CA ARG A 37 32.84 3.47 28.04
C ARG A 37 34.15 3.42 27.23
N ASN A 38 34.63 4.58 26.79
CA ASN A 38 36.03 4.91 27.04
C ASN A 38 36.26 6.42 27.13
N GLY A 39 36.87 6.85 28.24
CA GLY A 39 37.23 8.23 28.49
C GLY A 39 38.68 8.54 28.10
N ALA A 40 38.92 9.83 27.89
CA ALA A 40 40.18 10.57 28.05
C ALA A 40 41.32 10.36 27.02
N SER A 41 41.40 11.36 26.12
CA SER A 41 42.55 12.26 25.89
C SER A 41 43.93 11.69 25.52
N THR A 42 44.37 11.97 24.28
CA THR A 42 45.74 12.44 23.89
C THR A 42 45.66 13.02 22.47
N SER A 43 45.65 14.34 22.31
CA SER A 43 46.80 15.19 21.91
C SER A 43 47.25 15.08 20.44
N SER A 44 46.86 16.11 19.69
CA SER A 44 47.69 16.95 18.80
C SER A 44 48.44 16.36 17.60
N ALA A 45 48.13 16.98 16.45
CA ALA A 45 49.02 17.44 15.37
C ALA A 45 49.32 16.47 14.21
N HIS A 46 48.60 16.66 13.10
CA HIS A 46 49.17 16.94 11.78
C HIS A 46 48.09 17.63 10.93
N ALA A 47 48.30 18.91 10.60
CA ALA A 47 48.79 19.35 9.30
C ALA A 47 47.61 19.53 8.33
N GLY A 48 47.33 20.79 8.03
CA GLY A 48 46.16 21.21 7.29
C GLY A 48 46.12 20.63 5.89
N GLU A 49 45.04 19.94 5.61
CA GLU A 49 44.50 19.84 4.27
C GLU A 49 43.00 20.06 4.42
N SER A 50 42.51 21.21 3.95
CA SER A 50 41.09 21.39 3.73
C SER A 50 40.66 20.33 2.72
N GLN A 51 40.18 19.20 3.22
CA GLN A 51 39.29 18.36 2.43
C GLN A 51 38.01 19.16 2.22
N VAL A 52 38.02 19.96 1.16
CA VAL A 52 36.81 20.31 0.45
C VAL A 52 36.20 18.97 0.06
N VAL A 53 35.24 18.53 0.88
CA VAL A 53 34.33 17.44 0.54
C VAL A 53 33.57 17.97 -0.66
N LYS A 54 34.09 17.70 -1.85
CA LYS A 54 33.39 17.88 -3.09
C LYS A 54 32.19 16.98 -2.92
N GLY A 55 31.00 17.55 -2.70
CA GLY A 55 29.75 16.82 -2.76
C GLY A 55 29.73 16.14 -4.11
N THR A 56 30.12 14.87 -4.12
CA THR A 56 29.88 14.00 -5.25
C THR A 56 28.38 13.86 -5.27
N SER A 57 27.77 14.55 -6.23
CA SER A 57 26.40 14.35 -6.70
C SER A 57 26.28 12.96 -7.33
N GLU A 58 26.71 11.94 -6.59
CA GLU A 58 26.57 10.53 -6.91
C GLU A 58 25.74 9.96 -5.76
N HIS A 59 24.53 10.49 -5.64
CA HIS A 59 23.43 9.58 -5.35
C HIS A 59 23.39 8.64 -6.56
N PRO A 60 23.53 7.32 -6.41
CA PRO A 60 23.04 6.44 -7.45
C PRO A 60 21.53 6.67 -7.45
N GLU A 61 21.07 7.59 -8.30
CA GLU A 61 19.71 7.57 -8.80
C GLU A 61 19.63 6.22 -9.51
N GLY A 62 19.30 5.20 -8.72
CA GLY A 62 19.18 3.83 -9.17
C GLY A 62 18.27 3.91 -10.38
N GLU A 63 18.74 3.38 -11.48
CA GLU A 63 18.01 3.23 -12.73
C GLU A 63 16.56 2.88 -12.39
N HIS A 64 15.69 3.90 -12.35
CA HIS A 64 14.29 3.77 -12.00
C HIS A 64 13.71 3.09 -13.23
N LYS A 65 13.78 1.76 -13.23
CA LYS A 65 13.47 0.96 -14.39
C LYS A 65 11.95 0.91 -14.48
N HIS A 66 11.39 1.99 -15.02
CA HIS A 66 10.04 2.05 -15.52
C HIS A 66 9.95 1.01 -16.63
N VAL A 67 9.46 -0.19 -16.28
CA VAL A 67 9.24 -1.24 -17.27
C VAL A 67 7.78 -1.19 -17.62
N GLU A 68 7.49 -0.76 -18.84
CA GLU A 68 6.20 -0.98 -19.47
C GLU A 68 6.03 -2.49 -19.67
N VAL A 69 5.13 -3.09 -18.90
CA VAL A 69 4.77 -4.50 -19.02
C VAL A 69 3.29 -4.60 -19.38
N PRO A 70 2.90 -5.57 -20.21
CA PRO A 70 1.50 -5.88 -20.39
C PRO A 70 0.94 -6.38 -19.05
N ALA A 71 -0.20 -5.85 -18.64
CA ALA A 71 -0.93 -6.26 -17.46
C ALA A 71 -2.36 -6.64 -17.80
N LEU A 72 -2.85 -7.66 -17.11
CA LEU A 72 -4.22 -8.08 -17.17
C LEU A 72 -5.00 -7.38 -16.05
N ILE A 73 -5.93 -6.52 -16.43
CA ILE A 73 -6.80 -5.78 -15.53
C ILE A 73 -8.14 -6.50 -15.51
N ARG A 74 -8.57 -6.97 -14.34
CA ARG A 74 -9.89 -7.56 -14.12
C ARG A 74 -10.74 -6.62 -13.28
N VAL A 75 -11.90 -6.24 -13.82
CA VAL A 75 -12.88 -5.42 -13.11
C VAL A 75 -14.11 -6.26 -12.77
N ARG A 76 -14.43 -6.31 -11.48
CA ARG A 76 -15.59 -7.04 -10.95
C ARG A 76 -16.54 -6.05 -10.31
N TYR A 77 -17.81 -6.14 -10.68
CA TYR A 77 -18.87 -5.30 -10.12
C TYR A 77 -20.09 -6.16 -9.82
N ALA A 78 -20.78 -5.85 -8.71
CA ALA A 78 -22.03 -6.53 -8.33
C ALA A 78 -23.23 -6.01 -9.12
N HIS A 79 -23.27 -4.70 -9.36
CA HIS A 79 -24.27 -4.04 -10.21
C HIS A 79 -23.61 -3.50 -11.47
N ARG A 80 -24.30 -3.63 -12.61
CA ARG A 80 -23.81 -3.16 -13.90
C ARG A 80 -23.64 -1.63 -13.89
N PRO A 81 -22.41 -1.10 -14.05
CA PRO A 81 -22.20 0.32 -14.25
C PRO A 81 -22.62 0.74 -15.67
N LEU A 82 -22.89 2.03 -15.85
CA LEU A 82 -23.07 2.66 -17.16
C LEU A 82 -21.73 2.92 -17.83
N SER A 83 -20.72 3.29 -17.04
CA SER A 83 -19.37 3.58 -17.48
C SER A 83 -18.37 3.22 -16.39
N VAL A 84 -17.22 2.67 -16.80
CA VAL A 84 -16.04 2.48 -15.97
C VAL A 84 -14.86 2.98 -16.78
N SER A 85 -14.07 3.87 -16.20
CA SER A 85 -12.81 4.34 -16.76
C SER A 85 -11.74 4.15 -15.70
N LEU A 86 -10.60 3.60 -16.12
CA LEU A 86 -9.40 3.47 -15.31
C LEU A 86 -8.28 4.15 -16.08
N LYS A 87 -7.65 5.15 -15.46
CA LYS A 87 -6.57 5.92 -16.07
C LYS A 87 -5.31 5.77 -15.22
N ALA A 88 -4.17 5.53 -15.84
CA ALA A 88 -2.86 5.56 -15.19
C ALA A 88 -2.03 6.67 -15.82
N GLU A 89 -1.37 7.53 -15.02
CA GLU A 89 -0.55 8.65 -15.51
C GLU A 89 -1.26 9.54 -16.56
N GLY A 90 -2.59 9.67 -16.45
CA GLY A 90 -3.43 10.41 -17.39
C GLY A 90 -3.77 9.67 -18.70
N THR A 91 -3.28 8.45 -18.91
CA THR A 91 -3.61 7.58 -20.05
C THR A 91 -4.75 6.63 -19.70
N GLU A 92 -5.78 6.56 -20.55
CA GLU A 92 -6.93 5.67 -20.35
C GLU A 92 -6.56 4.22 -20.72
N LEU A 93 -6.65 3.32 -19.74
CA LEU A 93 -6.27 1.90 -19.87
C LEU A 93 -7.42 0.98 -20.28
N LEU A 94 -8.68 1.47 -20.22
CA LEU A 94 -9.88 0.68 -20.51
C LEU A 94 -10.66 1.17 -21.75
N PRO A 95 -10.04 1.24 -22.95
CA PRO A 95 -10.79 1.63 -24.14
C PRO A 95 -11.78 0.52 -24.53
N LYS A 96 -13.08 0.82 -24.44
CA LYS A 96 -14.21 -0.05 -24.85
C LYS A 96 -14.44 -1.28 -23.96
N LEU A 97 -14.73 -1.04 -22.69
CA LEU A 97 -15.15 -2.08 -21.75
C LEU A 97 -16.57 -2.60 -22.07
N ASP A 98 -16.71 -3.91 -22.32
CA ASP A 98 -18.03 -4.53 -22.42
C ASP A 98 -18.60 -4.83 -21.02
N LEU A 99 -19.45 -3.92 -20.53
CA LEU A 99 -20.07 -3.98 -19.21
C LEU A 99 -21.26 -4.97 -19.11
N ASN A 100 -21.48 -5.81 -20.12
CA ASN A 100 -22.53 -6.82 -20.09
C ASN A 100 -22.12 -8.11 -19.36
N THR A 101 -20.83 -8.33 -19.13
CA THR A 101 -20.30 -9.57 -18.54
C THR A 101 -19.35 -9.23 -17.39
N SER A 102 -19.50 -9.90 -16.24
CA SER A 102 -18.63 -9.72 -15.07
C SER A 102 -18.03 -11.08 -14.70
N PRO A 103 -16.70 -11.21 -14.48
CA PRO A 103 -15.67 -10.16 -14.55
C PRO A 103 -15.43 -9.65 -15.98
N VAL A 104 -14.99 -8.40 -16.10
CA VAL A 104 -14.42 -7.89 -17.37
C VAL A 104 -12.91 -7.96 -17.28
N GLU A 105 -12.27 -8.56 -18.28
CA GLU A 105 -10.82 -8.66 -18.37
C GLU A 105 -10.32 -7.82 -19.54
N VAL A 106 -9.30 -6.99 -19.30
CA VAL A 106 -8.68 -6.12 -20.30
C VAL A 106 -7.17 -6.22 -20.15
N SER A 107 -6.47 -6.44 -21.27
CA SER A 107 -5.02 -6.32 -21.30
C SER A 107 -4.64 -4.90 -21.69
N ALA A 108 -3.79 -4.27 -20.88
CA ALA A 108 -3.24 -2.94 -21.15
C ALA A 108 -1.77 -2.91 -20.76
N GLU A 109 -0.97 -2.09 -21.44
CA GLU A 109 0.41 -1.83 -21.03
C GLU A 109 0.38 -0.88 -19.84
N ILE A 110 1.01 -1.29 -18.74
CA ILE A 110 1.19 -0.44 -17.56
C ILE A 110 2.68 -0.30 -17.30
N GLU A 111 3.08 0.90 -16.93
CA GLU A 111 4.42 1.14 -16.43
C GLU A 111 4.44 0.70 -14.97
N VAL A 112 5.25 -0.29 -14.60
CA VAL A 112 5.36 -0.69 -13.18
C VAL A 112 6.49 0.10 -12.52
N SER A 113 6.16 0.83 -11.46
CA SER A 113 7.09 1.60 -10.63
C SER A 113 7.20 0.99 -9.23
N HIS A 114 8.42 0.96 -8.69
CA HIS A 114 8.66 0.49 -7.31
C HIS A 114 8.10 1.45 -6.24
N ASP A 115 7.87 2.72 -6.58
CA ASP A 115 7.29 3.71 -5.66
C ASP A 115 5.76 3.61 -5.56
N GLY A 116 5.14 2.73 -6.35
CA GLY A 116 3.69 2.57 -6.46
C GLY A 116 3.10 3.32 -7.64
N ASN A 117 2.12 2.69 -8.26
CA ASN A 117 1.41 3.20 -9.43
C ASN A 117 0.03 3.71 -9.02
N GLU A 118 -0.25 4.96 -9.37
CA GLU A 118 -1.55 5.58 -9.14
C GLU A 118 -2.49 5.34 -10.32
N PHE A 119 -3.68 4.83 -10.02
CA PHE A 119 -4.73 4.62 -10.99
C PHE A 119 -5.98 5.39 -10.58
N ASN A 120 -6.45 6.26 -11.46
CA ASN A 120 -7.69 6.98 -11.28
C ASN A 120 -8.85 6.11 -11.76
N LEU A 121 -9.69 5.69 -10.82
CA LEU A 121 -10.88 4.89 -11.06
C LEU A 121 -12.13 5.79 -11.03
N GLU A 122 -12.81 5.85 -12.16
CA GLU A 122 -14.09 6.53 -12.33
C GLU A 122 -15.15 5.51 -12.74
N ALA A 123 -16.24 5.39 -11.97
CA ALA A 123 -17.38 4.57 -12.36
C ALA A 123 -18.70 5.28 -12.04
N ALA A 124 -19.70 5.07 -12.88
CA ALA A 124 -21.05 5.59 -12.70
C ALA A 124 -22.09 4.51 -12.94
N TRP A 125 -23.11 4.47 -12.11
CA TRP A 125 -24.23 3.53 -12.17
C TRP A 125 -25.54 4.24 -12.50
N PRO A 126 -26.56 3.48 -12.95
CA PRO A 126 -27.89 4.04 -13.13
C PRO A 126 -28.44 4.63 -11.81
N PRO A 127 -29.26 5.69 -11.88
CA PRO A 127 -29.85 6.29 -10.68
C PRO A 127 -30.73 5.27 -9.95
N GLY A 128 -30.63 5.27 -8.62
CA GLY A 128 -31.34 4.31 -7.76
C GLY A 128 -30.58 3.01 -7.50
N THR A 129 -29.36 2.86 -8.04
CA THR A 129 -28.47 1.75 -7.66
C THR A 129 -27.99 1.98 -6.21
N PRO A 130 -28.12 0.98 -5.32
CA PRO A 130 -27.60 1.08 -3.96
C PRO A 130 -26.07 1.11 -3.97
N ASP A 131 -25.47 1.47 -2.84
CA ASP A 131 -24.02 1.41 -2.66
C ASP A 131 -23.50 0.00 -2.98
N THR A 132 -22.63 -0.08 -3.98
CA THR A 132 -22.10 -1.33 -4.52
C THR A 132 -20.58 -1.34 -4.47
N ALA A 133 -20.01 -2.52 -4.27
CA ALA A 133 -18.58 -2.73 -4.37
C ALA A 133 -18.15 -2.87 -5.84
N LEU A 134 -16.99 -2.31 -6.15
CA LEU A 134 -16.25 -2.53 -7.38
C LEU A 134 -14.83 -2.96 -7.01
N THR A 135 -14.42 -4.11 -7.52
CA THR A 135 -13.08 -4.66 -7.31
C THR A 135 -12.28 -4.52 -8.60
N VAL A 136 -11.12 -3.87 -8.50
CA VAL A 136 -10.12 -3.80 -9.59
C VAL A 136 -8.96 -4.68 -9.18
N GLU A 137 -8.63 -5.64 -10.03
CA GLU A 137 -7.48 -6.51 -9.89
C GLU A 137 -6.54 -6.25 -11.08
N ILE A 138 -5.25 -6.09 -10.79
CA ILE A 138 -4.23 -5.82 -11.79
C ILE A 138 -3.14 -6.88 -11.63
N GLU A 139 -2.86 -7.60 -12.70
CA GLU A 139 -1.85 -8.65 -12.78
C GLU A 139 -0.85 -8.28 -13.89
N PRO A 140 0.26 -7.61 -13.54
CA PRO A 140 1.35 -7.34 -14.49
C PRO A 140 2.09 -8.61 -14.86
N GLU A 141 2.55 -8.73 -16.11
CA GLU A 141 3.32 -9.90 -16.55
C GLU A 141 4.61 -10.04 -15.71
N GLY A 142 4.73 -11.17 -15.00
CA GLY A 142 5.90 -11.49 -14.18
C GLY A 142 5.83 -11.00 -12.73
N LEU A 143 4.73 -10.38 -12.30
CA LEU A 143 4.49 -9.93 -10.92
C LEU A 143 3.20 -10.55 -10.35
N ASP A 144 3.04 -10.50 -9.03
CA ASP A 144 1.84 -11.01 -8.35
C ASP A 144 0.61 -10.14 -8.64
N ALA A 145 -0.57 -10.77 -8.77
CA ALA A 145 -1.82 -10.05 -8.92
C ALA A 145 -2.16 -9.28 -7.63
N GLN A 146 -2.43 -7.98 -7.77
CA GLN A 146 -2.91 -7.13 -6.67
C GLN A 146 -4.37 -6.75 -6.91
N ALA A 147 -5.19 -6.72 -5.85
CA ALA A 147 -6.61 -6.39 -5.95
C ALA A 147 -7.03 -5.35 -4.91
N GLU A 148 -7.72 -4.31 -5.35
CA GLU A 148 -8.37 -3.32 -4.50
C GLU A 148 -9.89 -3.32 -4.70
N THR A 149 -10.63 -3.16 -3.60
CA THR A 149 -12.09 -3.04 -3.63
C THR A 149 -12.50 -1.68 -3.07
N ARG A 150 -13.28 -0.93 -3.86
CA ARG A 150 -13.86 0.35 -3.45
C ARG A 150 -15.38 0.30 -3.50
N TRP A 151 -16.02 1.14 -2.70
CA TRP A 151 -17.48 1.21 -2.59
C TRP A 151 -17.98 2.48 -3.26
N SER A 152 -18.94 2.34 -4.17
CA SER A 152 -19.64 3.48 -4.77
C SER A 152 -20.46 4.22 -3.73
N THR A 153 -20.57 5.53 -3.86
CA THR A 153 -21.48 6.38 -3.07
C THR A 153 -22.44 7.08 -4.03
N GLU A 154 -23.75 7.07 -3.75
CA GLU A 154 -24.75 7.77 -4.56
C GLU A 154 -24.75 7.38 -6.06
N ALA A 155 -24.53 6.10 -6.37
CA ALA A 155 -24.42 5.57 -7.74
C ALA A 155 -23.23 6.14 -8.55
N ALA A 156 -22.21 6.69 -7.90
CA ALA A 156 -20.94 7.07 -8.52
C ALA A 156 -19.74 6.61 -7.69
N LEU A 157 -18.58 6.50 -8.31
CA LEU A 157 -17.31 6.16 -7.67
C LEU A 157 -16.20 6.96 -8.34
N HIS A 158 -15.44 7.68 -7.53
CA HIS A 158 -14.22 8.35 -7.96
C HIS A 158 -13.17 8.17 -6.89
N GLU A 159 -12.18 7.33 -7.17
CA GLU A 159 -11.14 6.95 -6.22
C GLU A 159 -9.79 6.84 -6.93
N ILE A 160 -8.73 7.09 -6.18
CA ILE A 160 -7.37 6.82 -6.62
C ILE A 160 -6.92 5.53 -5.94
N LEU A 161 -6.57 4.53 -6.75
CA LEU A 161 -6.01 3.27 -6.30
C LEU A 161 -4.49 3.36 -6.39
N THR A 162 -3.79 2.75 -5.46
CA THR A 162 -2.33 2.75 -5.44
C THR A 162 -1.84 1.33 -5.32
N PHE A 163 -1.29 0.80 -6.41
CA PHE A 163 -0.74 -0.55 -6.45
C PHE A 163 0.78 -0.49 -6.42
N SER A 164 1.40 -1.29 -5.55
CA SER A 164 2.85 -1.48 -5.53
C SER A 164 3.19 -2.96 -5.61
N TRP A 165 4.29 -3.24 -6.31
CA TRP A 165 4.84 -4.58 -6.55
C TRP A 165 6.33 -4.61 -6.22
#